data_AF-A0A9C6U5R4-F1
#
_entry.id   AF-A0A9C6U5R4-F1
#
_cell.length_a   1.000
_cell.length_b   1.000
_cell.length_c   1.000
_cell.angle_alpha   90.00
_cell.angle_beta   90.00
_cell.angle_gamma   90.00
#
_symmetry.space_group_name_H-M   'P 1'
#
loop_
_entity.id
_entity.type
_entity.pdbx_description
1 polymer ?
#
loop_
_entity_poly.entity_id
_entity_poly.type
_entity_poly.pdbx_seq_one_letter_code
_entity_poly.pdbx_strand_id
1 'polypeptide(L)'
;MYLLEPKERVGLEMRPYLSEKPYVADIEYEERRNWLENQYKFITSNRPRVQPKPEVYAWEKIFRIKYNDLPQMNKRAWFMGQQPPPDCRRYDDHPPIYKPNALRTEEDNLYCRKIRRVFRTFYPGTNKEKIKPPGN
;
A
#
# COMPACT_ATOMS: atom_id res chain seq x y z
N MET A 1 -26.31 -41.39 9.30
CA MET A 1 -25.77 -40.53 8.22
C MET A 1 -24.68 -41.31 7.53
N TYR A 2 -24.82 -41.54 6.22
CA TYR A 2 -23.80 -42.23 5.42
C TYR A 2 -22.67 -41.24 5.09
N LEU A 3 -21.61 -41.25 5.88
CA LEU A 3 -20.36 -40.62 5.49
C LEU A 3 -19.67 -41.57 4.51
N LEU A 4 -19.46 -41.12 3.28
CA LEU A 4 -18.64 -41.84 2.30
C LEU A 4 -17.23 -41.99 2.87
N GLU A 5 -16.74 -43.22 2.94
CA GLU A 5 -15.34 -43.48 3.28
C GLU A 5 -14.43 -42.84 2.21
N PRO A 6 -13.39 -42.09 2.61
CA PRO A 6 -12.47 -41.49 1.67
C PRO A 6 -11.75 -42.59 0.89
N LYS A 7 -12.01 -42.65 -0.43
CA LYS A 7 -11.41 -43.62 -1.35
C LYS A 7 -10.24 -42.96 -2.07
N GLU A 8 -9.07 -43.58 -2.02
CA GLU A 8 -7.92 -43.12 -2.80
C GLU A 8 -8.22 -43.24 -4.30
N ARG A 9 -8.07 -42.14 -5.04
CA ARG A 9 -8.25 -42.09 -6.49
C ARG A 9 -6.93 -42.46 -7.16
N VAL A 10 -6.73 -43.75 -7.41
CA VAL A 10 -5.53 -44.25 -8.10
C VAL A 10 -5.53 -43.79 -9.56
N GLY A 11 -4.44 -43.15 -10.00
CA GLY A 11 -4.25 -42.73 -11.40
C GLY A 11 -4.72 -41.32 -11.76
N LEU A 12 -5.30 -40.56 -10.81
CA LEU A 12 -5.51 -39.12 -10.97
C LEU A 12 -4.50 -38.37 -10.09
N GLU A 13 -3.71 -37.49 -10.70
CA GLU A 13 -2.96 -36.48 -9.95
C GLU A 13 -3.96 -35.47 -9.36
N MET A 14 -4.44 -35.77 -8.15
CA MET A 14 -5.35 -34.90 -7.40
C MET A 14 -4.66 -33.64 -6.84
N ARG A 15 -3.37 -33.45 -7.14
CA ARG A 15 -2.65 -32.23 -6.77
C ARG A 15 -3.19 -31.09 -7.64
N PRO A 16 -3.72 -30.00 -7.07
CA PRO A 16 -4.04 -28.82 -7.87
C PRO A 16 -2.78 -28.41 -8.61
N TYR A 17 -2.87 -27.98 -9.88
CA TYR A 17 -1.78 -27.72 -10.83
C TYR A 17 -0.60 -26.91 -10.26
N LEU A 18 0.20 -27.55 -9.41
CA LEU A 18 1.36 -26.99 -8.77
C LEU A 18 2.55 -27.35 -9.64
N SER A 19 3.58 -26.50 -9.60
CA SER A 19 4.87 -26.86 -10.20
C SER A 19 5.33 -28.23 -9.72
N GLU A 20 6.20 -28.88 -10.48
CA GLU A 20 6.87 -30.15 -10.12
C GLU A 20 7.40 -30.17 -8.68
N LYS A 21 7.74 -28.98 -8.18
CA LYS A 21 8.23 -28.70 -6.83
C LYS A 21 7.08 -28.31 -5.89
N PRO A 22 6.81 -29.11 -4.84
CA PRO A 22 5.70 -28.86 -3.92
C PRO A 22 5.97 -27.74 -2.92
N TYR A 23 7.22 -27.47 -2.59
CA TYR A 23 7.59 -26.44 -1.62
C TYR A 23 8.37 -25.30 -2.27
N VAL A 24 8.18 -24.07 -1.76
CA VAL A 24 8.92 -22.88 -2.21
C VAL A 24 10.44 -23.05 -1.99
N ALA A 25 10.84 -23.80 -0.97
CA ALA A 25 12.25 -24.10 -0.68
C ALA A 25 12.94 -24.89 -1.81
N ASP A 26 12.21 -25.68 -2.58
CA ASP A 26 12.76 -26.56 -3.62
C ASP A 26 13.09 -25.79 -4.92
N ILE A 27 12.63 -24.54 -5.04
CA ILE A 27 12.92 -23.68 -6.19
C ILE A 27 14.42 -23.36 -6.22
N GLU A 28 15.09 -23.67 -7.33
CA GLU A 28 16.55 -23.47 -7.49
C GLU A 28 16.93 -21.98 -7.52
N TYR A 29 16.14 -21.17 -8.21
CA TYR A 29 16.39 -19.73 -8.36
C TYR A 29 16.01 -18.96 -7.09
N GLU A 30 17.01 -18.44 -6.39
CA GLU A 30 16.84 -17.67 -5.16
C GLU A 30 15.97 -16.41 -5.35
N GLU A 31 16.18 -15.67 -6.44
CA GLU A 31 15.40 -14.47 -6.75
C GLU A 31 13.90 -14.76 -6.85
N ARG A 32 13.56 -15.86 -7.54
CA ARG A 32 12.18 -16.31 -7.71
C ARG A 32 11.57 -16.73 -6.37
N ARG A 33 12.36 -17.42 -5.54
CA ARG A 33 11.95 -17.85 -4.19
C ARG A 33 11.60 -16.64 -3.32
N ASN A 34 12.51 -15.67 -3.24
CA ASN A 34 12.34 -14.45 -2.45
C ASN A 34 11.16 -13.62 -2.94
N TRP A 35 11.00 -13.48 -4.27
CA TRP A 35 9.87 -12.78 -4.84
C TRP A 35 8.53 -13.43 -4.46
N LEU A 36 8.42 -14.75 -4.63
CA LEU A 36 7.18 -15.49 -4.38
C LEU A 36 6.79 -15.44 -2.90
N GLU A 37 7.77 -15.59 -2.00
CA GLU A 37 7.56 -15.45 -0.56
C GLU A 37 7.09 -14.03 -0.17
N ASN A 38 7.71 -12.99 -0.74
CA ASN A 38 7.31 -11.61 -0.49
C ASN A 38 5.89 -11.32 -0.98
N GLN A 39 5.52 -11.80 -2.18
CA GLN A 39 4.16 -11.66 -2.71
C GLN A 39 3.15 -12.40 -1.83
N TYR A 40 3.46 -13.62 -1.43
CA TYR A 40 2.60 -14.41 -0.55
C TYR A 40 2.36 -13.73 0.80
N LYS A 41 3.43 -13.23 1.44
CA LYS A 41 3.35 -12.48 2.70
C LYS A 41 2.50 -11.22 2.55
N PHE A 42 2.68 -10.49 1.44
CA PHE A 42 1.88 -9.31 1.15
C PHE A 42 0.40 -9.64 1.01
N ILE A 43 0.04 -10.57 0.13
CA ILE A 43 -1.33 -11.03 -0.12
C ILE A 43 -2.00 -11.46 1.19
N THR A 44 -1.31 -12.27 1.99
CA THR A 44 -1.84 -12.78 3.26
C THR A 44 -2.05 -11.68 4.30
N SER A 45 -1.14 -10.70 4.36
CA SER A 45 -1.23 -9.58 5.32
C SER A 45 -2.23 -8.50 4.91
N ASN A 46 -2.43 -8.28 3.60
CA ASN A 46 -3.29 -7.26 3.01
C ASN A 46 -4.75 -7.73 2.79
N ARG A 47 -5.15 -8.86 3.38
CA ARG A 47 -6.54 -9.33 3.31
C ARG A 47 -7.53 -8.23 3.78
N PRO A 48 -8.68 -8.05 3.10
CA PRO A 48 -9.69 -7.10 3.53
C PRO A 48 -10.13 -7.46 4.96
N ARG A 49 -10.05 -6.49 5.87
CA ARG A 49 -10.43 -6.71 7.27
C ARG A 49 -11.81 -6.12 7.47
N VAL A 50 -12.75 -6.95 7.89
CA VAL A 50 -14.06 -6.48 8.37
C VAL A 50 -13.80 -5.70 9.66
N GLN A 51 -13.79 -4.38 9.56
CA GLN A 51 -13.75 -3.48 10.69
C GLN A 51 -15.14 -2.86 10.83
N PRO A 52 -15.66 -2.71 12.06
CA PRO A 52 -16.86 -1.93 12.26
C PRO A 52 -16.60 -0.51 11.74
N LYS A 53 -17.56 0.04 10.99
CA LYS A 53 -17.48 1.44 10.59
C LYS A 53 -17.45 2.29 11.86
N PRO A 54 -16.61 3.33 11.91
CA PRO A 54 -16.61 4.20 13.07
C PRO A 54 -17.99 4.84 13.25
N GLU A 55 -18.38 4.95 14.51
CA GLU A 55 -19.60 5.64 14.88
C GLU A 55 -19.43 7.14 14.63
N VAL A 56 -20.14 7.66 13.63
CA VAL A 56 -20.17 9.08 13.32
C VAL A 56 -21.49 9.64 13.87
N TYR A 57 -21.39 10.57 14.81
CA TYR A 57 -22.57 11.23 15.36
C TYR A 57 -23.32 12.02 14.26
N ALA A 58 -24.63 12.17 14.40
CA ALA A 58 -25.45 12.86 13.40
C ALA A 58 -25.00 14.32 13.15
N TRP A 59 -24.64 15.05 14.21
CA TRP A 59 -24.08 16.40 14.10
C TRP A 59 -22.74 16.40 13.35
N GLU A 60 -21.92 15.38 13.57
CA GLU A 60 -20.61 15.25 12.93
C GLU A 60 -20.76 15.03 11.43
N LYS A 61 -21.72 14.18 11.04
CA LYS A 61 -22.09 13.98 9.63
C LYS A 61 -22.58 15.27 8.97
N ILE A 62 -23.38 16.07 9.67
CA ILE A 62 -23.87 17.35 9.16
C ILE A 62 -22.70 18.33 9.02
N PHE A 63 -22.03 18.66 10.12
CA PHE A 63 -21.07 19.77 10.12
C PHE A 63 -19.68 19.41 9.60
N ARG A 64 -19.16 18.19 9.79
CA ARG A 64 -17.83 17.79 9.28
C ARG A 64 -17.87 17.21 7.88
N ILE A 65 -18.87 16.39 7.54
CA ILE A 65 -18.92 15.69 6.24
C ILE A 65 -19.66 16.52 5.20
N LYS A 66 -20.90 16.95 5.49
CA LYS A 66 -21.77 17.59 4.51
C LYS A 66 -21.40 19.06 4.26
N TYR A 67 -21.16 19.83 5.31
CA TYR A 67 -20.97 21.28 5.23
C TYR A 67 -19.50 21.71 5.30
N ASN A 68 -18.61 20.98 6.00
CA ASN A 68 -17.17 21.30 6.13
C ASN A 68 -16.87 22.75 6.58
N ASP A 69 -17.84 23.37 7.26
CA ASP A 69 -17.85 24.81 7.57
C ASP A 69 -17.19 25.16 8.90
N LEU A 70 -16.70 24.17 9.66
CA LEU A 70 -16.09 24.38 10.98
C LEU A 70 -14.58 24.64 10.84
N PRO A 71 -14.09 25.89 10.94
CA PRO A 71 -12.68 26.23 10.72
C PRO A 71 -11.74 25.64 11.77
N GLN A 72 -12.25 25.29 12.96
CA GLN A 72 -11.45 24.81 14.10
C GLN A 72 -11.35 23.27 14.20
N MET A 73 -12.15 22.51 13.44
CA MET A 73 -12.11 21.04 13.53
C MET A 73 -11.00 20.46 12.64
N ASN A 74 -10.22 19.54 13.21
CA ASN A 74 -9.28 18.73 12.44
C ASN A 74 -10.04 17.94 11.36
N LYS A 75 -9.75 18.23 10.08
CA LYS A 75 -10.29 17.51 8.91
C LYS A 75 -9.75 16.07 8.77
N ARG A 76 -8.88 15.64 9.68
CA ARG A 76 -8.01 14.46 9.56
C ARG A 76 -8.47 13.27 10.40
N ALA A 77 -9.75 12.94 10.40
CA ALA A 77 -10.14 11.65 10.97
C ALA A 77 -9.76 10.53 10.00
N TRP A 78 -9.28 9.40 10.52
CA TRP A 78 -8.81 8.25 9.73
C TRP A 78 -9.88 7.66 8.79
N PHE A 79 -11.16 7.93 9.06
CA PHE A 79 -12.30 7.53 8.22
C PHE A 79 -12.73 8.54 7.16
N MET A 80 -12.08 9.71 7.09
CA MET A 80 -12.45 10.84 6.21
C MET A 80 -11.63 10.91 4.90
N GLY A 81 -10.97 9.84 4.48
CA GLY A 81 -10.55 9.68 3.07
C GLY A 81 -9.08 9.91 2.70
N GLN A 82 -8.12 9.83 3.64
CA GLN A 82 -6.69 9.85 3.28
C GLN A 82 -6.11 8.45 2.99
N GLN A 83 -6.76 7.39 3.50
CA GLN A 83 -6.42 6.01 3.18
C GLN A 83 -7.71 5.28 2.77
N PRO A 84 -7.66 4.34 1.80
CA PRO A 84 -8.80 3.48 1.55
C PRO A 84 -9.14 2.76 2.85
N PRO A 85 -10.44 2.72 3.24
CA PRO A 85 -10.80 2.07 4.49
C PRO A 85 -10.44 0.57 4.44
N PRO A 86 -10.18 -0.08 5.60
CA PRO A 86 -9.59 -1.41 5.64
C PRO A 86 -10.41 -2.52 4.93
N ASP A 87 -11.70 -2.27 4.75
CA ASP A 87 -12.67 -3.07 4.02
C ASP A 87 -12.55 -2.95 2.49
N CYS A 88 -12.05 -1.82 2.00
CA CYS A 88 -11.86 -1.57 0.56
C CYS A 88 -10.52 -2.06 0.00
N ARG A 89 -9.65 -2.65 0.81
CA ARG A 89 -8.34 -3.16 0.36
C ARG A 89 -8.53 -4.33 -0.60
N ARG A 90 -7.96 -4.25 -1.80
CA ARG A 90 -7.92 -5.37 -2.76
C ARG A 90 -6.62 -6.16 -2.65
N TYR A 91 -6.65 -7.41 -3.09
CA TYR A 91 -5.44 -8.22 -3.20
C TYR A 91 -4.38 -7.58 -4.10
N ASP A 92 -4.82 -6.92 -5.17
CA ASP A 92 -3.95 -6.26 -6.16
C ASP A 92 -3.51 -4.84 -5.76
N ASP A 93 -4.00 -4.31 -4.62
CA ASP A 93 -3.61 -2.97 -4.14
C ASP A 93 -2.25 -3.03 -3.44
N HIS A 94 -1.19 -3.22 -4.23
CA HIS A 94 0.18 -3.17 -3.73
C HIS A 94 0.62 -1.71 -3.50
N PRO A 95 0.92 -1.30 -2.25
CA PRO A 95 1.54 -0.01 -2.02
C PRO A 95 2.95 -0.01 -2.63
N PRO A 96 3.44 1.15 -3.09
CA PRO A 96 4.82 1.25 -3.56
C PRO A 96 5.79 0.85 -2.44
N ILE A 97 6.89 0.18 -2.81
CA ILE A 97 7.94 -0.20 -1.87
C ILE A 97 8.41 1.05 -1.11
N TYR A 98 8.48 0.94 0.20
CA TYR A 98 8.93 2.05 1.04
C TYR A 98 10.35 2.49 0.62
N LYS A 99 10.48 3.76 0.24
CA LYS A 99 11.77 4.39 -0.04
C LYS A 99 12.14 5.30 1.13
N PRO A 100 13.25 5.03 1.85
CA PRO A 100 13.74 5.93 2.90
C PRO A 100 13.95 7.35 2.38
N ASN A 101 13.70 8.36 3.22
CA ASN A 101 13.78 9.77 2.82
C ASN A 101 15.13 10.15 2.20
N ALA A 102 16.23 9.59 2.71
CA ALA A 102 17.58 9.86 2.23
C ALA A 102 17.82 9.37 0.79
N LEU A 103 17.11 8.33 0.34
CA LEU A 103 17.26 7.73 -0.99
C LEU A 103 16.27 8.28 -2.00
N ARG A 104 15.22 8.99 -1.55
CA ARG A 104 14.19 9.59 -2.41
C ARG A 104 14.82 10.63 -3.33
N THR A 105 14.57 10.50 -4.62
CA THR A 105 15.05 11.49 -5.61
C THR A 105 14.26 12.80 -5.46
N GLU A 106 14.72 13.88 -6.10
CA GLU A 106 13.94 15.13 -6.16
C GLU A 106 12.54 14.92 -6.75
N GLU A 107 12.38 13.90 -7.60
CA GLU A 107 11.10 13.55 -8.23
C GLU A 107 10.12 12.90 -7.26
N ASP A 108 10.61 12.03 -6.36
CA ASP A 108 9.80 11.35 -5.35
C ASP A 108 9.28 12.32 -4.27
N ASN A 109 10.02 13.39 -4.01
CA ASN A 109 9.71 14.33 -2.93
C ASN A 109 8.72 15.41 -3.40
N LEU A 110 7.42 15.13 -3.27
CA LEU A 110 6.33 16.08 -3.57
C LEU A 110 6.47 17.41 -2.79
N TYR A 111 7.05 17.36 -1.57
CA TYR A 111 7.38 18.53 -0.76
C TYR A 111 8.46 19.40 -1.41
N CYS A 112 9.51 18.79 -1.96
CA CYS A 112 10.54 19.48 -2.75
C CYS A 112 9.94 20.11 -4.01
N ARG A 113 8.94 19.47 -4.65
CA ARG A 113 8.21 20.06 -5.80
C ARG A 113 7.41 21.31 -5.39
N LYS A 114 6.71 21.31 -4.25
CA LYS A 114 5.95 22.48 -3.75
C LYS A 114 6.88 23.64 -3.40
N ILE A 115 7.95 23.38 -2.64
CA ILE A 115 8.96 24.40 -2.32
C ILE A 115 9.60 24.94 -3.59
N ARG A 116 9.96 24.09 -4.54
CA ARG A 116 10.56 24.51 -5.83
C ARG A 116 9.60 25.34 -6.67
N ARG A 117 8.29 25.03 -6.65
CA ARG A 117 7.26 25.84 -7.31
C ARG A 117 7.18 27.24 -6.69
N VAL A 118 7.11 27.31 -5.37
CA VAL A 118 7.12 28.57 -4.59
C VAL A 118 8.41 29.35 -4.87
N PHE A 119 9.58 28.71 -4.78
CA PHE A 119 10.86 29.35 -5.03
C PHE A 119 10.97 29.90 -6.46
N ARG A 120 10.44 29.17 -7.47
CA ARG A 120 10.41 29.61 -8.87
C ARG A 120 9.46 30.79 -9.10
N THR A 121 8.34 30.86 -8.39
CA THR A 121 7.37 31.97 -8.53
C THR A 121 7.81 33.23 -7.80
N PHE A 122 8.40 33.10 -6.61
CA PHE A 122 8.78 34.25 -5.79
C PHE A 122 10.22 34.74 -6.05
N TYR A 123 11.10 33.89 -6.59
CA TYR A 123 12.48 34.25 -6.95
C TYR A 123 12.83 33.78 -8.38
N PRO A 124 12.18 34.34 -9.42
CA PRO A 124 12.49 33.99 -10.80
C PRO A 124 13.88 34.52 -11.19
N GLY A 125 14.81 33.64 -11.54
CA GLY A 125 16.17 34.00 -12.01
C GLY A 125 17.33 33.32 -11.25
N THR A 126 17.06 32.71 -10.08
CA THR A 126 18.05 31.91 -9.37
C THR A 126 18.05 30.47 -9.91
N ASN A 127 18.68 30.25 -11.07
CA ASN A 127 18.95 28.88 -11.53
C ASN A 127 19.95 28.20 -10.59
N LYS A 128 19.63 26.98 -10.15
CA LYS A 128 20.37 26.16 -9.17
C LYS A 128 21.78 25.71 -9.62
N GLU A 129 22.32 26.24 -10.71
CA GLU A 129 23.65 25.85 -11.21
C GLU A 129 24.79 26.25 -10.25
N LYS A 130 24.51 27.08 -9.23
CA LYS A 130 25.50 27.57 -8.26
C LYS A 130 25.51 26.87 -6.89
N ILE A 131 24.69 25.83 -6.67
CA ILE A 131 24.73 25.06 -5.41
C ILE A 131 25.29 23.67 -5.71
N LYS A 132 26.61 23.58 -5.90
CA LYS A 132 27.31 22.30 -5.71
C LYS A 132 27.45 22.08 -4.19
N PRO A 133 27.11 20.91 -3.64
CA PRO A 133 27.48 20.61 -2.26
C PRO A 133 29.02 20.67 -2.14
N PRO A 134 29.59 21.18 -1.04
CA PRO A 134 31.03 21.13 -0.84
C PRO A 134 31.47 19.67 -0.92
N GLY A 135 32.41 19.40 -1.81
CA GLY A 135 32.93 18.05 -2.04
C GLY A 135 33.55 17.47 -0.77
N ASN A 136 33.32 16.18 -0.57
CA ASN A 136 34.23 15.29 0.14
C ASN A 136 35.04 14.52 -0.91
#